data_AF-A0A034W111-F1
#
_entry.id   AF-A0A034W111-F1
#
_cell.length_a   1.000
_cell.length_b   1.000
_cell.length_c   1.000
_cell.angle_alpha   90.00
_cell.angle_beta   90.00
_cell.angle_gamma   90.00
#
_symmetry.space_group_name_H-M   'P 1'
#
loop_
_entity.id
_entity.type
_entity.pdbx_description
1 polymer ?
#
loop_
_entity_poly.entity_id
_entity_poly.type
_entity_poly.pdbx_seq_one_letter_code
_entity_poly.pdbx_strand_id
1 'polypeptide(L)'
;MINLLRVVELQQILSFLNISFAGRKIDLQRRIINLLHTNYDLLSHKIREVYTQSIAEQQAQQYGPTDPKRMYSHMQMPQVQPNPAAGLPNAGQPTAVGAQPIAGVPPTGPGVANNMVPFMNPIPTHIPIHPDVRLKKLAFYDVLGVLIKPSSLVPRNTQRIQEVPFYFTLTPQQATEIASNRDIRNSNKIEHAIQVQLRFCLLETSCEQEDCFPPSVSVKVNNKLCQLPNVIPTNRPNVEPKRPPRPVNVTANVKLSPTVTNTITVQWCPDYTRGYCIAVYLVKKLTSAQLLHRMKTKGVKPAD
;
A
#
# COMPACT_ATOMS: atom_id res chain seq x y z
N MET A 1 0.97 7.99 34.45
CA MET A 1 -0.10 7.35 33.66
C MET A 1 0.30 7.23 32.19
N ILE A 2 0.46 8.33 31.43
CA ILE A 2 0.76 8.31 29.98
C ILE A 2 2.03 7.50 29.60
N ASN A 3 3.08 7.53 30.43
CA ASN A 3 4.32 6.79 30.15
C ASN A 3 4.15 5.26 30.21
N LEU A 4 3.19 4.80 31.03
CA LEU A 4 2.90 3.38 31.26
C LEU A 4 1.98 2.79 30.19
N LEU A 5 1.30 3.63 29.41
CA LEU A 5 0.38 3.19 28.37
C LEU A 5 1.13 2.63 27.15
N ARG A 6 0.56 1.58 26.55
CA ARG A 6 0.97 0.97 25.27
C ARG A 6 0.57 1.86 24.10
N VAL A 7 1.14 1.61 22.93
CA VAL A 7 0.86 2.39 21.71
C VAL A 7 -0.64 2.39 21.39
N VAL A 8 -1.30 1.24 21.49
CA VAL A 8 -2.73 1.08 21.21
C VAL A 8 -3.59 1.97 22.13
N GLU A 9 -3.25 2.04 23.42
CA GLU A 9 -3.95 2.85 24.42
C GLU A 9 -3.73 4.36 24.18
N LEU A 10 -2.51 4.76 23.81
CA LEU A 10 -2.21 6.14 23.42
C LEU A 10 -2.96 6.54 22.14
N GLN A 11 -3.12 5.61 21.20
CA GLN A 11 -3.90 5.84 19.98
C GLN A 11 -5.39 5.97 20.28
N GLN A 12 -5.92 5.21 21.24
CA GLN A 12 -7.31 5.32 21.69
C GLN A 12 -7.61 6.70 22.28
N ILE A 13 -6.67 7.27 23.06
CA ILE A 13 -6.80 8.63 23.62
C ILE A 13 -6.80 9.69 22.50
N LEU A 14 -5.94 9.56 21.49
CA LEU A 14 -5.88 10.52 20.37
C LEU A 14 -7.06 10.40 19.40
N SER A 15 -7.54 9.17 19.18
CA SER A 15 -8.75 8.89 18.40
C SER A 15 -10.00 9.54 19.00
N PHE A 16 -10.12 9.56 20.34
CA PHE A 16 -11.23 10.21 21.03
C PHE A 16 -11.33 11.71 20.73
N LEU A 17 -10.22 12.39 20.49
CA LEU A 17 -10.20 13.80 20.09
C LEU A 17 -10.25 14.02 18.58
N ASN A 18 -10.40 12.96 17.79
CA ASN A 18 -10.28 12.98 16.33
C ASN A 18 -8.94 13.58 15.86
N ILE A 19 -7.89 13.39 16.65
CA ILE A 19 -6.54 13.86 16.36
C ILE A 19 -5.74 12.70 15.79
N SER A 20 -4.82 13.02 14.87
CA SER A 20 -3.88 12.04 14.31
C SER A 20 -3.25 11.18 15.41
N PHE A 21 -3.47 9.87 15.32
CA PHE A 21 -2.94 8.84 16.21
C PHE A 21 -1.78 8.04 15.57
N ALA A 22 -1.24 8.55 14.45
CA ALA A 22 -0.09 7.96 13.77
C ALA A 22 1.23 8.51 14.31
N GLY A 23 2.20 7.63 14.56
CA GLY A 23 3.52 8.00 15.06
C GLY A 23 4.14 6.93 15.96
N ARG A 24 5.41 7.11 16.35
CA ARG A 24 6.03 6.23 17.35
C ARG A 24 5.47 6.54 18.73
N LYS A 25 5.61 5.61 19.68
CA LYS A 25 5.15 5.76 21.07
C LYS A 25 5.50 7.13 21.66
N ILE A 26 6.75 7.57 21.50
CA ILE A 26 7.26 8.86 22.00
C ILE A 26 6.54 10.05 21.35
N ASP A 27 6.26 9.96 20.05
CA ASP A 27 5.58 11.03 19.29
C ASP A 27 4.10 11.16 19.73
N LEU A 28 3.43 10.03 19.98
CA LEU A 28 2.07 9.98 20.52
C LEU A 28 2.00 10.53 21.95
N GLN A 29 2.94 10.12 22.82
CA GLN A 29 3.03 10.63 24.19
C GLN A 29 3.26 12.14 24.20
N ARG A 30 4.21 12.65 23.40
CA ARG A 30 4.47 14.09 23.30
C ARG A 30 3.23 14.85 22.82
N ARG A 31 2.50 14.31 21.85
CA ARG A 31 1.26 14.93 21.35
C ARG A 31 0.18 14.99 22.43
N ILE A 32 -0.05 13.90 23.17
CA ILE A 32 -1.02 13.87 24.28
C ILE A 32 -0.63 14.84 25.39
N ILE A 33 0.66 14.91 25.74
CA ILE A 33 1.16 15.85 26.75
C ILE A 33 0.94 17.30 26.31
N ASN A 34 1.20 17.63 25.04
CA ASN A 34 0.94 18.98 24.54
C ASN A 34 -0.57 19.33 24.55
N LEU A 35 -1.43 18.37 24.26
CA LEU A 35 -2.89 18.57 24.25
C LEU A 35 -3.49 18.75 25.64
N LEU A 36 -2.84 18.19 26.67
CA LEU A 36 -3.25 18.38 28.07
C LEU A 36 -3.19 19.84 28.51
N HIS A 37 -2.35 20.68 27.89
CA HIS A 37 -2.29 22.10 28.21
C HIS A 37 -3.52 22.89 27.71
N THR A 38 -4.27 22.36 26.74
CA THR A 38 -5.38 23.08 26.10
C THR A 38 -6.73 22.40 26.36
N ASN A 39 -6.75 21.09 26.63
CA ASN A 39 -7.98 20.31 26.79
C ASN A 39 -7.95 19.43 28.06
N TYR A 40 -7.43 19.98 29.17
CA TYR A 40 -7.15 19.22 30.39
C TYR A 40 -8.36 18.45 30.92
N ASP A 41 -9.51 19.12 31.07
CA ASP A 41 -10.70 18.53 31.70
C ASP A 41 -11.20 17.31 30.91
N LEU A 42 -11.26 17.44 29.58
CA LEU A 42 -11.72 16.37 28.70
C LEU A 42 -10.70 15.20 28.61
N LEU A 43 -9.40 15.53 28.51
CA LEU A 43 -8.34 14.53 28.37
C LEU A 43 -8.06 13.77 29.67
N SER A 44 -8.12 14.44 30.81
CA SER A 44 -7.79 13.84 32.10
C SER A 44 -8.73 12.68 32.44
N HIS A 45 -10.03 12.83 32.16
CA HIS A 45 -11.02 11.76 32.30
C HIS A 45 -10.72 10.59 31.36
N LYS A 46 -10.45 10.87 30.07
CA LYS A 46 -10.18 9.81 29.10
C LYS A 46 -8.89 9.04 29.38
N ILE A 47 -7.84 9.73 29.82
CA ILE A 47 -6.56 9.12 30.20
C ILE A 47 -6.74 8.21 31.43
N ARG A 48 -7.53 8.63 32.42
CA ARG A 48 -7.83 7.81 33.60
C ARG A 48 -8.61 6.55 33.23
N GLU A 49 -9.64 6.68 32.39
CA GLU A 49 -10.45 5.56 31.90
C GLU A 49 -9.59 4.51 31.19
N VAL A 50 -8.79 4.94 30.20
CA VAL A 50 -7.93 4.05 29.40
C VAL A 50 -6.84 3.40 30.26
N TYR A 51 -6.27 4.13 31.22
CA TYR A 51 -5.29 3.57 32.14
C TYR A 51 -5.89 2.51 33.07
N THR A 52 -7.09 2.74 33.62
CA THR A 52 -7.77 1.76 34.47
C THR A 52 -8.14 0.50 33.70
N GLN A 53 -8.64 0.64 32.47
CA GLN A 53 -8.92 -0.50 31.57
C GLN A 53 -7.65 -1.29 31.24
N SER A 54 -6.54 -0.60 30.94
CA SER A 54 -5.24 -1.23 30.66
C SER A 54 -4.74 -2.08 31.83
N ILE A 55 -4.89 -1.59 33.07
CA ILE A 55 -4.48 -2.33 34.27
C ILE A 55 -5.38 -3.55 34.51
N ALA A 56 -6.69 -3.42 34.31
CA ALA A 56 -7.63 -4.53 34.44
C ALA A 56 -7.37 -5.64 33.41
N GLU A 57 -7.09 -5.27 32.15
CA GLU A 57 -6.72 -6.23 31.10
C GLU A 57 -5.41 -6.96 31.41
N GLN A 58 -4.42 -6.25 31.97
CA GLN A 58 -3.13 -6.84 32.36
C GLN A 58 -3.29 -7.84 33.52
N GLN A 59 -4.15 -7.56 34.49
CA GLN A 59 -4.44 -8.49 35.59
C GLN A 59 -5.25 -9.70 35.12
N ALA A 60 -6.20 -9.52 34.19
CA ALA A 60 -6.99 -10.61 33.61
C ALA A 60 -6.14 -11.60 32.78
N GLN A 61 -5.08 -11.13 32.12
CA GLN A 61 -4.14 -12.00 31.41
C GLN A 61 -3.21 -12.78 32.36
N GLN A 62 -3.06 -12.33 33.60
CA GLN A 62 -2.21 -12.98 34.60
C GLN A 62 -2.97 -14.02 35.47
N TYR A 63 -4.30 -13.91 35.57
CA TYR A 63 -5.16 -14.80 36.38
C TYR A 63 -6.43 -15.29 35.63
N GLY A 64 -6.32 -15.61 34.34
CA GLY A 64 -7.44 -16.23 33.59
C GLY A 64 -7.75 -17.66 34.09
N PRO A 65 -9.03 -18.11 34.04
CA PRO A 65 -9.44 -19.41 34.57
C PRO A 65 -8.75 -20.54 33.80
N THR A 66 -8.18 -21.50 34.52
CA THR A 66 -7.54 -22.70 33.97
C THR A 66 -8.57 -23.58 33.27
N ASP A 67 -8.50 -23.67 31.95
CA ASP A 67 -9.25 -24.66 31.16
C ASP A 67 -8.58 -26.05 31.33
N PRO A 68 -9.27 -27.07 31.89
CA PRO A 68 -8.68 -28.38 32.19
C PRO A 68 -8.23 -29.20 30.97
N LYS A 69 -8.56 -28.78 29.74
CA LYS A 69 -8.33 -29.62 28.55
C LYS A 69 -6.95 -29.47 27.89
N ARG A 70 -6.12 -28.51 28.33
CA ARG A 70 -4.79 -28.29 27.72
C ARG A 70 -3.63 -29.05 28.38
N MET A 71 -3.84 -29.70 29.53
CA MET A 71 -2.75 -30.39 30.26
C MET A 71 -2.43 -31.81 29.79
N TYR A 72 -3.25 -32.43 28.92
CA TYR A 72 -3.06 -33.85 28.56
C TYR A 72 -2.20 -34.12 27.31
N SER A 73 -1.70 -33.11 26.60
CA SER A 73 -0.95 -33.31 25.36
C SER A 73 0.58 -33.22 25.48
N HIS A 74 1.17 -33.25 26.68
CA HIS A 74 2.63 -33.10 26.84
C HIS A 74 3.33 -34.09 27.78
N MET A 75 2.78 -35.28 27.99
CA MET A 75 3.57 -36.38 28.57
C MET A 75 3.34 -37.68 27.79
N GLN A 76 4.12 -37.90 26.73
CA GLN A 76 4.40 -39.26 26.29
C GLN A 76 5.83 -39.33 25.73
N MET A 77 6.71 -40.01 26.46
CA MET A 77 8.07 -40.36 26.03
C MET A 77 8.05 -41.44 24.94
N PRO A 78 9.07 -41.52 24.07
CA PRO A 78 9.16 -42.57 23.05
C PRO A 78 9.77 -43.85 23.63
N GLN A 79 9.07 -44.99 23.50
CA GLN A 79 9.66 -46.33 23.66
C GLN A 79 9.93 -46.98 22.31
N VAL A 80 11.08 -47.66 22.25
CA VAL A 80 11.70 -48.34 21.12
C VAL A 80 11.23 -49.79 21.08
N GLN A 81 10.82 -50.33 19.91
CA GLN A 81 10.95 -51.77 19.54
C GLN A 81 10.44 -52.06 18.10
N PRO A 82 10.77 -53.22 17.47
CA PRO A 82 11.57 -53.25 16.26
C PRO A 82 10.84 -53.78 15.01
N ASN A 83 11.52 -53.59 13.87
CA ASN A 83 11.19 -54.07 12.52
C ASN A 83 11.07 -55.61 12.45
N PRO A 84 10.27 -56.14 11.51
CA PRO A 84 10.91 -56.91 10.43
C PRO A 84 10.34 -56.63 9.04
N ALA A 85 11.18 -56.92 8.04
CA ALA A 85 11.00 -56.66 6.62
C ALA A 85 10.22 -57.76 5.88
N ALA A 86 9.62 -57.38 4.74
CA ALA A 86 9.79 -57.97 3.39
C ALA A 86 8.47 -58.07 2.59
N GLY A 87 8.53 -57.68 1.31
CA GLY A 87 7.63 -58.21 0.27
C GLY A 87 6.79 -57.19 -0.52
N LEU A 88 7.34 -56.74 -1.66
CA LEU A 88 6.59 -56.38 -2.88
C LEU A 88 6.27 -57.68 -3.67
N PRO A 89 5.48 -57.72 -4.78
CA PRO A 89 4.75 -56.64 -5.49
C PRO A 89 3.31 -57.00 -5.98
N ASN A 90 2.65 -56.00 -6.58
CA ASN A 90 1.96 -56.03 -7.89
C ASN A 90 0.42 -55.96 -8.00
N ALA A 91 0.01 -55.09 -8.93
CA ALA A 91 -1.12 -55.12 -9.88
C ALA A 91 -2.61 -55.15 -9.41
N GLY A 92 -3.43 -54.28 -10.03
CA GLY A 92 -4.85 -54.55 -10.27
C GLY A 92 -5.83 -53.39 -10.04
N GLN A 93 -6.11 -52.61 -11.09
CA GLN A 93 -7.46 -52.03 -11.34
C GLN A 93 -8.44 -53.16 -11.76
N PRO A 94 -9.76 -52.98 -12.00
CA PRO A 94 -10.64 -51.78 -12.00
C PRO A 94 -12.07 -52.01 -11.39
N THR A 95 -13.02 -51.09 -11.68
CA THR A 95 -14.51 -51.27 -11.79
C THR A 95 -15.31 -51.46 -10.49
N ALA A 96 -16.57 -51.01 -10.30
CA ALA A 96 -17.55 -50.27 -11.09
C ALA A 96 -18.80 -49.96 -10.22
N VAL A 97 -19.61 -48.99 -10.68
CA VAL A 97 -21.09 -48.89 -10.65
C VAL A 97 -21.95 -48.99 -9.36
N GLY A 98 -22.98 -48.11 -9.31
CA GLY A 98 -24.33 -48.42 -8.78
C GLY A 98 -24.73 -47.66 -7.51
N ALA A 99 -25.43 -46.53 -7.58
CA ALA A 99 -26.90 -46.37 -7.64
C ALA A 99 -27.62 -46.37 -6.26
N GLN A 100 -27.94 -45.20 -5.69
CA GLN A 100 -29.31 -44.62 -5.49
C GLN A 100 -30.06 -45.18 -4.23
N PRO A 101 -31.21 -44.63 -3.75
CA PRO A 101 -31.27 -43.56 -2.74
C PRO A 101 -32.33 -43.80 -1.60
N ILE A 102 -32.55 -42.74 -0.78
CA ILE A 102 -33.75 -42.42 0.05
C ILE A 102 -33.80 -42.96 1.50
N ALA A 103 -33.85 -42.03 2.48
CA ALA A 103 -35.02 -41.77 3.35
C ALA A 103 -34.64 -40.94 4.60
N GLY A 104 -35.46 -39.94 4.95
CA GLY A 104 -35.66 -39.51 6.34
C GLY A 104 -35.32 -38.06 6.70
N VAL A 105 -36.27 -37.15 6.46
CA VAL A 105 -36.47 -35.86 7.17
C VAL A 105 -37.54 -36.16 8.27
N PRO A 106 -37.78 -35.41 9.39
CA PRO A 106 -37.66 -33.95 9.52
C PRO A 106 -37.36 -33.44 10.98
N PRO A 107 -37.82 -32.26 11.48
CA PRO A 107 -36.95 -31.17 11.94
C PRO A 107 -37.22 -30.72 13.41
N THR A 108 -36.72 -29.54 13.79
CA THR A 108 -37.13 -28.63 14.90
C THR A 108 -36.12 -28.43 16.04
N GLY A 109 -35.76 -27.16 16.29
CA GLY A 109 -35.18 -26.70 17.57
C GLY A 109 -34.27 -25.47 17.45
N PRO A 110 -34.39 -24.41 18.28
CA PRO A 110 -34.06 -23.04 17.90
C PRO A 110 -32.77 -22.46 18.54
N GLY A 111 -32.17 -21.49 17.82
CA GLY A 111 -31.55 -20.27 18.35
C GLY A 111 -30.41 -20.34 19.36
N VAL A 112 -29.19 -19.98 18.93
CA VAL A 112 -28.30 -19.10 19.71
C VAL A 112 -27.47 -18.26 18.73
N ALA A 113 -27.74 -16.96 18.67
CA ALA A 113 -26.97 -15.99 17.92
C ALA A 113 -25.65 -15.73 18.67
N ASN A 114 -24.55 -16.32 18.17
CA ASN A 114 -23.22 -16.00 18.70
C ASN A 114 -22.63 -14.79 17.98
N ASN A 115 -22.47 -13.76 18.80
CA ASN A 115 -21.98 -12.41 18.58
C ASN A 115 -20.57 -12.38 17.95
N MET A 116 -20.46 -12.51 16.62
CA MET A 116 -19.25 -12.14 15.89
C MET A 116 -19.14 -10.61 15.89
N VAL A 117 -18.31 -10.07 16.76
CA VAL A 117 -17.85 -8.69 16.71
C VAL A 117 -17.19 -8.39 15.36
N PRO A 118 -17.73 -7.50 14.52
CA PRO A 118 -17.08 -7.11 13.28
C PRO A 118 -16.06 -6.02 13.61
N PHE A 119 -14.80 -6.40 13.85
CA PHE A 119 -13.68 -5.48 13.67
C PHE A 119 -13.38 -5.31 12.18
N MET A 120 -14.37 -4.81 11.44
CA MET A 120 -14.15 -4.15 10.15
C MET A 120 -14.21 -2.67 10.45
N ASN A 121 -13.05 -2.02 10.62
CA ASN A 121 -13.02 -0.59 10.44
C ASN A 121 -13.57 -0.31 9.03
N PRO A 122 -14.64 0.49 8.88
CA PRO A 122 -15.15 0.82 7.56
C PRO A 122 -14.03 1.52 6.78
N ILE A 123 -13.73 0.99 5.60
CA ILE A 123 -12.95 1.69 4.56
C ILE A 123 -13.60 3.08 4.41
N PRO A 124 -12.84 4.18 4.39
CA PRO A 124 -13.42 5.51 4.17
C PRO A 124 -14.29 5.47 2.91
N THR A 125 -15.59 5.63 3.09
CA THR A 125 -16.63 5.27 2.09
C THR A 125 -16.70 6.21 0.90
N HIS A 126 -15.75 7.13 0.72
CA HIS A 126 -15.67 7.92 -0.51
C HIS A 126 -14.25 8.46 -0.76
N ILE A 127 -13.34 7.59 -1.23
CA ILE A 127 -12.08 8.07 -1.80
C ILE A 127 -12.39 8.71 -3.16
N PRO A 128 -12.13 10.02 -3.35
CA PRO A 128 -12.40 10.68 -4.62
C PRO A 128 -11.54 10.06 -5.73
N ILE A 129 -12.15 9.76 -6.87
CA ILE A 129 -11.44 9.15 -8.01
C ILE A 129 -10.39 10.11 -8.57
N HIS A 130 -10.71 11.40 -8.64
CA HIS A 130 -9.82 12.47 -9.10
C HIS A 130 -9.63 13.52 -8.02
N PRO A 131 -8.72 13.29 -7.06
CA PRO A 131 -8.43 14.27 -6.02
C PRO A 131 -7.68 15.49 -6.59
N ASP A 132 -7.79 16.64 -5.94
CA ASP A 132 -7.01 17.85 -6.26
C ASP A 132 -5.57 17.78 -5.70
N VAL A 133 -4.92 16.62 -5.90
CA VAL A 133 -3.52 16.40 -5.55
C VAL A 133 -2.65 17.09 -6.58
N ARG A 134 -1.62 17.81 -6.13
CA ARG A 134 -0.65 18.47 -7.00
C ARG A 134 0.73 17.89 -6.72
N LEU A 135 1.40 17.34 -7.73
CA LEU A 135 2.78 16.88 -7.57
C LEU A 135 3.76 18.02 -7.73
N LYS A 136 4.81 18.05 -6.90
CA LYS A 136 5.94 18.98 -7.04
C LYS A 136 6.53 18.89 -8.44
N LYS A 137 6.85 20.05 -9.01
CA LYS A 137 7.51 20.16 -10.32
C LYS A 137 8.93 19.62 -10.24
N LEU A 138 9.32 18.82 -11.23
CA LEU A 138 10.66 18.28 -11.34
C LEU A 138 11.52 19.23 -12.18
N ALA A 139 12.67 19.64 -11.66
CA ALA A 139 13.52 20.63 -12.34
C ALA A 139 13.93 20.22 -13.76
N PHE A 140 14.19 18.93 -14.00
CA PHE A 140 14.65 18.38 -15.27
C PHE A 140 13.53 18.03 -16.26
N TYR A 141 12.27 18.36 -15.95
CA TYR A 141 11.14 17.98 -16.79
C TYR A 141 10.16 19.13 -16.92
N ASP A 142 9.94 19.58 -18.16
CA ASP A 142 8.82 20.44 -18.47
C ASP A 142 7.58 19.58 -18.73
N VAL A 143 6.46 19.93 -18.10
CA VAL A 143 5.18 19.28 -18.38
C VAL A 143 4.58 19.89 -19.64
N LEU A 144 4.40 19.07 -20.67
CA LEU A 144 3.78 19.45 -21.94
C LEU A 144 2.27 19.15 -21.95
N GLY A 145 1.84 18.16 -21.17
CA GLY A 145 0.43 17.80 -21.06
C GLY A 145 0.15 16.78 -19.98
N VAL A 146 -1.12 16.67 -19.60
CA VAL A 146 -1.61 15.68 -18.63
C VAL A 146 -2.34 14.60 -19.40
N LEU A 147 -1.81 13.37 -19.37
CA LEU A 147 -2.41 12.21 -20.04
C LEU A 147 -3.39 11.50 -19.09
N ILE A 148 -3.04 11.42 -17.81
CA ILE A 148 -3.92 10.93 -16.74
C ILE A 148 -3.79 11.90 -15.57
N LYS A 149 -4.90 12.55 -15.20
CA LYS A 149 -4.97 13.42 -14.01
C LYS A 149 -4.63 12.60 -12.76
N PRO A 150 -4.10 13.23 -11.69
CA PRO A 150 -3.98 12.58 -10.38
C PRO A 150 -5.26 11.79 -10.06
N SER A 151 -5.10 10.49 -9.90
CA SER A 151 -6.20 9.55 -9.73
C SER A 151 -5.90 8.61 -8.57
N SER A 152 -6.88 8.43 -7.69
CA SER A 152 -6.69 7.63 -6.47
C SER A 152 -6.55 6.14 -6.79
N LEU A 153 -5.63 5.48 -6.10
CA LEU A 153 -5.52 4.03 -6.08
C LEU A 153 -6.49 3.48 -5.03
N VAL A 154 -7.73 3.22 -5.45
CA VAL A 154 -8.81 2.74 -4.58
C VAL A 154 -8.83 1.21 -4.55
N PRO A 155 -8.67 0.56 -3.37
CA PRO A 155 -8.89 -0.87 -3.22
C PRO A 155 -10.34 -1.24 -3.59
N ARG A 156 -10.51 -2.27 -4.43
CA ARG A 156 -11.83 -2.69 -4.94
C ARG A 156 -12.41 -3.91 -4.23
N ASN A 157 -11.56 -4.70 -3.58
CA ASN A 157 -11.97 -5.92 -2.89
C ASN A 157 -11.08 -6.14 -1.64
N THR A 158 -11.34 -7.22 -0.91
CA THR A 158 -10.61 -7.56 0.33
C THR A 158 -9.28 -8.30 0.08
N GLN A 159 -8.86 -8.48 -1.17
CA GLN A 159 -7.61 -9.16 -1.49
C GLN A 159 -6.41 -8.32 -1.01
N ARG A 160 -5.36 -9.01 -0.55
CA ARG A 160 -4.13 -8.35 -0.09
C ARG A 160 -3.46 -7.52 -1.19
N ILE A 161 -3.53 -8.01 -2.43
CA ILE A 161 -2.99 -7.35 -3.61
C ILE A 161 -4.16 -6.82 -4.42
N GLN A 162 -4.11 -5.53 -4.74
CA GLN A 162 -5.08 -4.88 -5.61
C GLN A 162 -4.45 -4.71 -6.99
N GLU A 163 -5.29 -4.78 -8.03
CA GLU A 163 -4.91 -4.49 -9.41
C GLU A 163 -5.96 -3.57 -10.05
N VAL A 164 -5.52 -2.44 -10.62
CA VAL A 164 -6.40 -1.48 -11.27
C VAL A 164 -5.79 -1.02 -12.61
N PRO A 165 -6.57 -1.06 -13.71
CA PRO A 165 -6.15 -0.51 -14.98
C PRO A 165 -6.50 0.99 -15.10
N PHE A 166 -5.63 1.72 -15.79
CA PHE A 166 -5.77 3.11 -16.19
C PHE A 166 -5.56 3.22 -17.69
N TYR A 167 -6.26 4.14 -18.34
CA TYR A 167 -6.30 4.25 -19.79
C TYR A 167 -5.99 5.66 -20.25
N PHE A 168 -5.26 5.79 -21.35
CA PHE A 168 -5.06 7.05 -22.04
C PHE A 168 -4.85 6.82 -23.53
N THR A 169 -5.18 7.82 -24.34
CA THR A 169 -4.84 7.89 -25.77
C THR A 169 -3.89 9.06 -25.99
N LEU A 170 -3.08 8.98 -27.03
CA LEU A 170 -2.25 10.10 -27.48
C LEU A 170 -3.00 10.84 -28.58
N THR A 171 -2.89 12.17 -28.61
CA THR A 171 -3.26 12.92 -29.81
C THR A 171 -2.25 12.66 -30.94
N PRO A 172 -2.62 12.87 -32.21
CA PRO A 172 -1.68 12.74 -33.33
C PRO A 172 -0.41 13.57 -33.13
N GLN A 173 -0.55 14.81 -32.65
CA GLN A 173 0.57 15.70 -32.37
C GLN A 173 1.51 15.09 -31.30
N GLN A 174 0.97 14.62 -30.18
CA GLN A 174 1.78 14.03 -29.10
C GLN A 174 2.49 12.76 -29.56
N ALA A 175 1.82 11.90 -30.35
CA ALA A 175 2.42 10.69 -30.90
C ALA A 175 3.60 11.03 -31.83
N THR A 176 3.41 12.00 -32.72
CA THR A 176 4.47 12.50 -33.61
C THR A 176 5.62 13.13 -32.81
N GLU A 177 5.34 13.98 -31.82
CA GLU A 177 6.36 14.61 -30.99
C GLU A 177 7.24 13.57 -30.27
N ILE A 178 6.66 12.50 -29.72
CA ILE A 178 7.42 11.42 -29.08
C ILE A 178 8.26 10.63 -30.11
N ALA A 179 7.69 10.35 -31.28
CA ALA A 179 8.34 9.56 -32.33
C ALA A 179 9.53 10.32 -32.95
N SER A 180 9.36 11.60 -33.23
CA SER A 180 10.37 12.45 -33.87
C SER A 180 11.48 12.90 -32.92
N ASN A 181 11.26 12.93 -31.60
CA ASN A 181 12.27 13.33 -30.61
C ASN A 181 13.03 12.13 -30.01
N ARG A 182 13.29 11.11 -30.83
CA ARG A 182 14.20 10.01 -30.50
C ARG A 182 15.65 10.43 -30.72
N ASP A 183 16.42 10.49 -29.64
CA ASP A 183 17.87 10.59 -29.74
C ASP A 183 18.45 9.20 -29.97
N ILE A 184 18.95 8.98 -31.20
CA ILE A 184 19.59 7.74 -31.64
C ILE A 184 21.12 7.86 -31.71
N ARG A 185 21.70 8.98 -31.25
CA ARG A 185 23.15 9.22 -31.34
C ARG A 185 23.97 8.21 -30.53
N ASN A 186 23.35 7.59 -29.52
CA ASN A 186 23.93 6.47 -28.80
C ASN A 186 23.19 5.18 -29.17
N SER A 187 23.80 4.36 -30.02
CA SER A 187 23.22 3.08 -30.48
C SER A 187 22.86 2.12 -29.35
N ASN A 188 23.50 2.25 -28.18
CA ASN A 188 23.25 1.38 -27.02
C ASN A 188 22.17 1.93 -26.09
N LYS A 189 21.66 3.15 -26.30
CA LYS A 189 20.63 3.75 -25.45
C LYS A 189 19.79 4.76 -26.23
N ILE A 190 18.63 4.31 -26.70
CA ILE A 190 17.60 5.19 -27.26
C ILE A 190 17.04 6.05 -26.12
N GLU A 191 17.23 7.36 -26.21
CA GLU A 191 16.68 8.31 -25.25
C GLU A 191 15.67 9.22 -25.94
N HIS A 192 14.44 9.24 -25.44
CA HIS A 192 13.43 10.15 -25.95
C HIS A 192 13.51 11.46 -25.17
N ALA A 193 13.67 12.59 -25.86
CA ALA A 193 13.61 13.90 -25.18
C ALA A 193 12.17 14.20 -24.71
N ILE A 194 11.17 13.80 -25.50
CA ILE A 194 9.75 13.83 -25.11
C ILE A 194 9.34 12.46 -24.59
N GLN A 195 8.84 12.39 -23.35
CA GLN A 195 8.59 11.15 -22.64
C GLN A 195 7.17 11.11 -22.09
N VAL A 196 6.63 9.89 -22.00
CA VAL A 196 5.48 9.59 -21.14
C VAL A 196 6.02 9.22 -19.75
N GLN A 197 5.71 10.08 -18.78
CA GLN A 197 6.19 10.00 -17.41
C GLN A 197 5.04 9.62 -16.46
N LEU A 198 5.20 8.48 -15.80
CA LEU A 198 4.33 7.98 -14.74
C LEU A 198 4.87 8.43 -13.39
N ARG A 199 4.00 8.96 -12.52
CA ARG A 199 4.34 9.36 -11.15
C ARG A 199 3.33 8.78 -10.17
N PHE A 200 3.82 8.48 -8.97
CA PHE A 200 2.99 8.10 -7.82
C PHE A 200 3.22 9.09 -6.70
N CYS A 201 2.21 9.33 -5.86
CA CYS A 201 2.32 10.18 -4.69
C CYS A 201 1.30 9.77 -3.62
N LEU A 202 1.38 10.40 -2.45
CA LEU A 202 0.35 10.24 -1.42
C LEU A 202 -0.94 10.95 -1.84
N LEU A 203 -2.07 10.41 -1.37
CA LEU A 203 -3.37 11.05 -1.47
C LEU A 203 -3.48 12.14 -0.39
N GLU A 204 -2.77 13.25 -0.59
CA GLU A 204 -2.77 14.40 0.31
C GLU A 204 -2.91 15.70 -0.50
N THR A 205 -3.89 16.52 -0.13
CA THR A 205 -4.23 17.76 -0.86
C THR A 205 -3.79 19.04 -0.14
N SER A 206 -3.31 18.92 1.11
CA SER A 206 -2.87 20.06 1.92
C SER A 206 -1.60 20.74 1.41
N CYS A 207 -0.79 20.04 0.60
CA CYS A 207 0.46 20.57 0.04
C CYS A 207 0.84 19.87 -1.28
N GLU A 208 1.83 20.43 -1.97
CA GLU A 208 2.42 19.76 -3.13
C GLU A 208 3.15 18.48 -2.72
N GLN A 209 2.84 17.39 -3.43
CA GLN A 209 3.29 16.05 -3.11
C GLN A 209 4.60 15.70 -3.81
N GLU A 210 5.48 15.02 -3.08
CA GLU A 210 6.65 14.37 -3.65
C GLU A 210 6.28 13.02 -4.26
N ASP A 211 7.16 12.51 -5.13
CA ASP A 211 7.00 11.15 -5.61
C ASP A 211 7.02 10.17 -4.43
N CYS A 212 6.09 9.21 -4.41
CA CYS A 212 6.03 8.19 -3.38
C CYS A 212 5.39 6.94 -3.94
N PHE A 213 6.13 5.83 -3.95
CA PHE A 213 5.61 4.55 -4.42
C PHE A 213 4.69 3.91 -3.37
N PRO A 214 3.53 3.34 -3.79
CA PRO A 214 2.76 2.46 -2.94
C PRO A 214 3.55 1.21 -2.53
N PRO A 215 3.19 0.55 -1.41
CA PRO A 215 3.83 -0.70 -1.00
C PRO A 215 3.66 -1.78 -2.07
N SER A 216 4.74 -2.53 -2.30
CA SER A 216 4.76 -3.65 -3.25
C SER A 216 4.23 -3.31 -4.65
N VAL A 217 4.40 -2.06 -5.09
CA VAL A 217 3.90 -1.62 -6.39
C VAL A 217 4.60 -2.34 -7.54
N SER A 218 3.79 -2.73 -8.53
CA SER A 218 4.20 -3.28 -9.82
C SER A 218 3.37 -2.63 -10.92
N VAL A 219 3.98 -2.35 -12.06
CA VAL A 219 3.35 -1.62 -13.16
C VAL A 219 3.53 -2.38 -14.46
N LYS A 220 2.44 -2.60 -15.19
CA LYS A 220 2.46 -3.11 -16.57
C LYS A 220 1.92 -2.02 -17.49
N VAL A 221 2.56 -1.82 -18.63
CA VAL A 221 2.06 -0.93 -19.70
C VAL A 221 1.87 -1.78 -20.94
N ASN A 222 0.64 -1.83 -21.45
CA ASN A 222 0.25 -2.68 -22.57
C ASN A 222 0.71 -4.14 -22.39
N ASN A 223 0.42 -4.72 -21.21
CA ASN A 223 0.82 -6.07 -20.79
C ASN A 223 2.33 -6.31 -20.63
N LYS A 224 3.19 -5.30 -20.81
CA LYS A 224 4.64 -5.40 -20.58
C LYS A 224 5.01 -4.84 -19.22
N LEU A 225 5.72 -5.64 -18.42
CA LEU A 225 6.21 -5.22 -17.11
C LEU A 225 7.18 -4.04 -17.24
N CYS A 226 6.92 -2.97 -16.49
CA CYS A 226 7.80 -1.81 -16.41
C CYS A 226 8.83 -2.00 -15.31
N GLN A 227 10.09 -1.71 -15.63
CA GLN A 227 11.18 -1.75 -14.66
C GLN A 227 11.07 -0.52 -13.75
N LEU A 228 10.83 -0.76 -12.46
CA LEU A 228 10.81 0.27 -11.43
C LEU A 228 12.20 0.42 -10.80
N PRO A 229 12.53 1.56 -10.18
CA PRO A 229 13.79 1.73 -9.47
C PRO A 229 14.02 0.60 -8.46
N ASN A 230 15.26 0.10 -8.39
CA ASN A 230 15.61 -0.97 -7.46
C ASN A 230 15.31 -0.56 -6.02
N VAL A 231 14.79 -1.52 -5.26
CA VAL A 231 14.57 -1.34 -3.83
C VAL A 231 15.93 -1.22 -3.16
N ILE A 232 16.10 -0.22 -2.31
CA ILE A 232 17.34 -0.09 -1.54
C ILE A 232 17.21 -1.01 -0.32
N PRO A 233 18.07 -2.02 -0.16
CA PRO A 233 18.05 -2.87 1.02
C PRO A 233 18.38 -2.03 2.26
N THR A 234 17.70 -2.32 3.37
CA THR A 234 17.90 -1.63 4.64
C THR A 234 18.47 -2.62 5.66
N ASN A 235 19.58 -2.25 6.29
CA ASN A 235 20.23 -3.06 7.33
C ASN A 235 19.57 -2.88 8.71
N ARG A 236 18.48 -2.12 8.80
CA ARG A 236 17.76 -1.88 10.07
C ARG A 236 16.65 -2.90 10.26
N PRO A 237 16.62 -3.66 11.38
CA PRO A 237 15.51 -4.56 11.69
C PRO A 237 14.18 -3.80 11.66
N ASN A 238 13.14 -4.41 11.06
CA ASN A 238 11.77 -3.87 10.96
C ASN A 238 11.58 -2.62 10.08
N VAL A 239 12.60 -2.14 9.35
CA VAL A 239 12.40 -1.10 8.33
C VAL A 239 12.05 -1.78 7.01
N GLU A 240 10.91 -1.44 6.43
CA GLU A 240 10.51 -1.99 5.15
C GLU A 240 11.45 -1.48 4.03
N PRO A 241 11.94 -2.35 3.15
CA PRO A 241 12.72 -1.95 1.98
C PRO A 241 11.93 -0.96 1.11
N LYS A 242 12.48 0.24 0.90
CA LYS A 242 11.80 1.30 0.12
C LYS A 242 12.49 1.53 -1.22
N ARG A 243 11.68 1.71 -2.26
CA ARG A 243 12.16 2.21 -3.55
C ARG A 243 12.43 3.71 -3.43
N PRO A 244 13.53 4.23 -4.00
CA PRO A 244 13.78 5.65 -4.01
C PRO A 244 12.65 6.37 -4.78
N PRO A 245 12.07 7.45 -4.23
CA PRO A 245 10.96 8.16 -4.83
C PRO A 245 11.41 8.87 -6.11
N ARG A 246 10.98 8.38 -7.28
CA ARG A 246 11.35 8.96 -8.58
C ARG A 246 10.25 8.73 -9.61
N PRO A 247 10.11 9.62 -10.61
CA PRO A 247 9.24 9.38 -11.76
C PRO A 247 9.70 8.14 -12.56
N VAL A 248 8.75 7.50 -13.23
CA VAL A 248 8.98 6.31 -14.06
C VAL A 248 8.78 6.69 -15.53
N ASN A 249 9.80 6.46 -16.37
CA ASN A 249 9.66 6.62 -17.81
C ASN A 249 9.05 5.34 -18.39
N VAL A 250 7.83 5.45 -18.95
CA VAL A 250 7.12 4.31 -19.55
C VAL A 250 7.08 4.36 -21.07
N THR A 251 7.72 5.36 -21.69
CA THR A 251 7.66 5.65 -23.14
C THR A 251 7.91 4.43 -24.02
N ALA A 252 8.88 3.58 -23.66
CA ALA A 252 9.25 2.39 -24.44
C ALA A 252 8.13 1.36 -24.59
N ASN A 253 7.14 1.36 -23.68
CA ASN A 253 6.02 0.42 -23.69
C ASN A 253 4.73 1.06 -24.21
N VAL A 254 4.74 2.35 -24.54
CA VAL A 254 3.58 3.08 -25.06
C VAL A 254 3.43 2.84 -26.56
N LYS A 255 2.20 2.58 -27.01
CA LYS A 255 1.82 2.55 -28.42
C LYS A 255 1.67 3.99 -28.90
N LEU A 256 2.53 4.39 -29.84
CA LEU A 256 2.53 5.72 -30.45
C LEU A 256 1.53 5.82 -31.61
N SER A 257 0.29 5.37 -31.38
CA SER A 257 -0.79 5.48 -32.36
C SER A 257 -1.95 6.25 -31.73
N PRO A 258 -2.48 7.31 -32.39
CA PRO A 258 -3.59 8.08 -31.85
C PRO A 258 -4.92 7.31 -31.87
N THR A 259 -5.03 6.26 -32.67
CA THR A 259 -6.22 5.41 -32.75
C THR A 259 -6.21 4.24 -31.77
N VAL A 260 -5.16 4.12 -30.95
CA VAL A 260 -5.00 3.00 -30.02
C VAL A 260 -4.89 3.48 -28.58
N THR A 261 -5.78 2.97 -27.73
CA THR A 261 -5.72 3.19 -26.29
C THR A 261 -4.53 2.45 -25.68
N ASN A 262 -3.78 3.16 -24.84
CA ASN A 262 -2.74 2.62 -23.99
C ASN A 262 -3.33 2.26 -22.62
N THR A 263 -2.92 1.11 -22.09
CA THR A 263 -3.36 0.63 -20.77
C THR A 263 -2.18 0.55 -19.81
N ILE A 264 -2.33 1.16 -18.64
CA ILE A 264 -1.41 1.05 -17.50
C ILE A 264 -2.11 0.27 -16.40
N THR A 265 -1.64 -0.94 -16.13
CA THR A 265 -2.12 -1.76 -15.02
C THR A 265 -1.21 -1.56 -13.82
N VAL A 266 -1.76 -1.07 -12.72
CA VAL A 266 -1.05 -0.88 -11.44
C VAL A 266 -1.50 -1.95 -10.47
N GLN A 267 -0.53 -2.69 -9.94
CA GLN A 267 -0.72 -3.65 -8.88
C GLN A 267 -0.01 -3.14 -7.62
N TRP A 268 -0.65 -3.20 -6.45
CA TRP A 268 -0.03 -2.78 -5.18
C TRP A 268 -0.66 -3.51 -3.98
N CYS A 269 0.02 -3.46 -2.84
CA CYS A 269 -0.58 -3.84 -1.55
C CYS A 269 -1.14 -2.58 -0.87
N PRO A 270 -2.46 -2.50 -0.59
CA PRO A 270 -3.02 -1.36 0.10
C PRO A 270 -2.42 -1.16 1.50
N ASP A 271 -2.05 0.07 1.79
CA ASP A 271 -1.82 0.52 3.15
C ASP A 271 -3.09 1.25 3.61
N TYR A 272 -3.88 0.63 4.48
CA TYR A 272 -5.13 1.22 4.95
C TYR A 272 -4.93 2.47 5.84
N THR A 273 -3.68 2.83 6.15
CA THR A 273 -3.35 4.08 6.85
C THR A 273 -3.07 5.25 5.90
N ARG A 274 -2.80 4.98 4.61
CA ARG A 274 -2.38 5.98 3.63
C ARG A 274 -2.99 5.73 2.25
N GLY A 275 -3.63 6.75 1.69
CA GLY A 275 -4.04 6.73 0.30
C GLY A 275 -2.88 7.07 -0.65
N TYR A 276 -2.97 6.59 -1.88
CA TYR A 276 -2.00 6.88 -2.93
C TYR A 276 -2.69 7.33 -4.22
N CYS A 277 -1.96 8.06 -5.05
CA CYS A 277 -2.40 8.51 -6.36
C CYS A 277 -1.41 8.13 -7.45
N ILE A 278 -1.94 7.90 -8.64
CA ILE A 278 -1.21 7.81 -9.90
C ILE A 278 -1.47 9.07 -10.74
N ALA A 279 -0.46 9.56 -11.44
CA ALA A 279 -0.61 10.58 -12.47
C ALA A 279 0.31 10.28 -13.64
N VAL A 280 -0.10 10.65 -14.86
CA VAL A 280 0.68 10.44 -16.08
C VAL A 280 0.75 11.72 -16.89
N TYR A 281 1.97 12.08 -17.25
CA TYR A 281 2.29 13.33 -17.93
C TYR A 281 3.03 13.06 -19.23
N LEU A 282 2.80 13.91 -20.21
CA LEU A 282 3.72 14.10 -21.32
C LEU A 282 4.73 15.16 -20.89
N VAL A 283 6.02 14.84 -20.96
CA VAL A 283 7.09 15.73 -20.47
C VAL A 283 8.22 15.87 -21.49
N LYS A 284 8.89 17.02 -21.46
CA LYS A 284 10.18 17.23 -22.11
C LYS A 284 11.29 17.13 -21.07
N LYS A 285 12.17 16.15 -21.22
CA LYS A 285 13.38 16.02 -20.41
C LYS A 285 14.39 17.10 -20.82
N LEU A 286 14.96 17.75 -19.82
CA LEU A 286 15.95 18.81 -19.98
C LEU A 286 17.35 18.30 -19.69
N THR A 287 18.33 18.86 -20.40
CA THR A 287 19.75 18.64 -20.13
C THR A 287 20.24 19.59 -19.03
N SER A 288 21.35 19.22 -18.39
CA SER A 288 22.03 20.09 -17.41
C SER A 288 22.39 21.46 -18.00
N ALA A 289 22.78 21.50 -19.28
CA ALA A 289 23.08 22.75 -19.98
C ALA A 289 21.85 23.66 -20.14
N GLN A 290 20.68 23.08 -20.44
CA GLN A 290 19.43 23.82 -20.53
C GLN A 290 19.01 24.38 -19.16
N LEU A 291 19.17 23.60 -18.08
CA LEU A 291 18.89 24.08 -16.73
C LEU A 291 19.86 25.17 -16.28
N LEU A 292 21.16 25.01 -16.59
CA LEU A 292 22.15 26.03 -16.31
C LEU A 292 21.81 27.34 -17.04
N HIS A 293 21.41 27.25 -18.31
CA HIS A 293 20.95 28.41 -19.06
C HIS A 293 19.75 29.08 -18.38
N ARG A 294 18.72 28.32 -17.99
CA ARG A 294 17.56 28.86 -17.25
C ARG A 294 17.95 29.52 -15.93
N MET A 295 18.91 28.93 -15.20
CA MET A 295 19.42 29.48 -13.96
C MET A 295 20.11 30.82 -14.19
N LYS A 296 20.93 30.92 -15.26
CA LYS A 296 21.58 32.18 -15.66
C LYS A 296 20.56 33.25 -16.07
N THR A 297 19.52 32.88 -16.83
CA THR A 297 18.46 33.82 -17.24
C THR A 297 17.63 34.35 -16.08
N LYS A 298 17.47 33.57 -14.99
CA LYS A 298 16.79 34.04 -13.77
C LYS A 298 17.55 35.15 -13.04
N GLY A 299 18.82 35.36 -13.36
CA GLY A 299 19.66 36.35 -12.70
C GLY A 299 20.30 35.84 -11.41
N VAL A 300 21.29 36.60 -10.95
CA VAL A 300 21.99 36.36 -9.69
C VAL A 300 21.25 37.09 -8.59
N LYS A 301 21.19 36.50 -7.40
CA LYS A 301 20.71 37.24 -6.22
C LYS A 301 21.64 38.43 -5.96
N PRO A 302 21.10 39.62 -5.60
CA PRO A 302 21.93 40.74 -5.18
C PRO A 302 22.90 40.29 -4.07
N ALA A 303 24.12 40.82 -4.10
CA ALA A 303 25.02 40.70 -2.96
C ALA A 303 24.51 41.68 -1.89
N ASP A 304 24.07 41.16 -0.75
CA ASP A 304 23.84 41.94 0.48
C ASP A 304 25.18 42.45 1.04
#